data_AF-A0A1Y1N927-F1
#
_entry.id   AF-A0A1Y1N927-F1
#
_cell.length_a   1.000
_cell.length_b   1.000
_cell.length_c   1.000
_cell.angle_alpha   90.00
_cell.angle_beta   90.00
_cell.angle_gamma   90.00
#
_symmetry.space_group_name_H-M   'P 1'
#
loop_
_entity.id
_entity.type
_entity.pdbx_description
1 polymer ?
#
loop_
_entity_poly.entity_id
_entity_poly.type
_entity_poly.pdbx_seq_one_letter_code
_entity_poly.pdbx_strand_id
1 'polypeptide(L)'
;MLSRNLSSNAVFYISLAAFVVFSKHIFDNVFRASQLIIDEEFHLQQGLLYCNFTFNTWNPKITTLPGLYLISAAILGPLQLCSVYGLRFTNLLGSFLNLILFRKYLTLQNPKHSWSNLMSSINIAILPPLYFFSHVYYTDVLSITFILLASIAQKKNNHIMASLYGALSVMMRQTNIVWVVFLLGQYALKQFLVHLKKKHSDICISDLAPLQRHLKVQNILRNLFSKSHQFWTNIATYILVLAAFVLFIFMNGSIVVGDKSAHTASLHVPQLFYFLVFCLIFGWPYFVRELSHFFSYIRNRFIFSVLVLTIFAIIVYVNTLEHDYLLADNRHYTFYIWNRFYAKYKLFRYLMVLVYYFGLYGLLSNLNANRKIILTFMFLLCTTTVLVFQKMIEVRYFLIPYVLFRLHLENVKWSNLLLEFCTFCTINLATFYVFFTKDIYWSDYDYVQKLIW
;
A
#
# COMPACT_ATOMS: atom_id res chain seq x y z
N MET A 1 -32.76 -10.15 -5.02
CA MET A 1 -31.31 -10.11 -4.69
C MET A 1 -30.49 -11.11 -5.50
N LEU A 2 -30.93 -12.37 -5.63
CA LEU A 2 -30.24 -13.39 -6.43
C LEU A 2 -29.99 -12.99 -7.89
N SER A 3 -31.00 -12.51 -8.63
CA SER A 3 -30.85 -12.07 -10.04
C SER A 3 -29.88 -10.89 -10.24
N ARG A 4 -29.89 -9.91 -9.32
CA ARG A 4 -28.94 -8.79 -9.32
C ARG A 4 -27.50 -9.21 -9.00
N ASN A 5 -27.31 -10.27 -8.21
CA ASN A 5 -25.99 -10.81 -7.90
C ASN A 5 -25.45 -11.68 -9.03
N LEU A 6 -26.30 -12.47 -9.69
CA LEU A 6 -25.96 -13.27 -10.87
C LEU A 6 -25.47 -12.38 -12.03
N SER A 7 -26.19 -11.28 -12.31
CA SER A 7 -25.77 -10.31 -13.34
C SER A 7 -24.44 -9.63 -13.01
N SER A 8 -24.23 -9.20 -11.76
CA SER A 8 -22.96 -8.57 -11.37
C SER A 8 -21.76 -9.53 -11.43
N ASN A 9 -21.95 -10.82 -11.14
CA ASN A 9 -20.86 -11.81 -11.26
C ASN A 9 -20.50 -12.07 -12.72
N ALA A 10 -21.49 -12.20 -13.62
CA ALA A 10 -21.24 -12.33 -15.06
C ALA A 10 -20.47 -11.12 -15.59
N VAL A 11 -20.90 -9.90 -15.26
CA VAL A 11 -20.19 -8.67 -15.65
C VAL A 11 -18.79 -8.59 -15.05
N PHE A 12 -18.58 -9.10 -13.84
CA PHE A 12 -17.25 -9.17 -13.25
C PHE A 12 -16.31 -10.06 -14.07
N TYR A 13 -16.74 -11.24 -14.52
CA TYR A 13 -15.92 -12.11 -15.35
C TYR A 13 -15.63 -11.50 -16.74
N ILE A 14 -16.61 -10.81 -17.34
CA ILE A 14 -16.40 -10.06 -18.58
C ILE A 14 -15.36 -8.95 -18.36
N SER A 15 -15.47 -8.21 -17.25
CA SER A 15 -14.53 -7.13 -16.90
C SER A 15 -13.13 -7.67 -16.60
N LEU A 16 -13.04 -8.84 -15.94
CA LEU A 16 -11.78 -9.54 -15.70
C LEU A 16 -11.14 -9.99 -17.01
N ALA A 17 -11.91 -10.58 -17.94
CA ALA A 17 -11.40 -10.96 -19.25
C ALA A 17 -10.91 -9.75 -20.04
N ALA A 18 -11.67 -8.65 -20.05
CA ALA A 18 -11.23 -7.39 -20.66
C ALA A 18 -9.94 -6.87 -20.02
N PHE A 19 -9.86 -6.84 -18.68
CA PHE A 19 -8.67 -6.43 -17.95
C PHE A 19 -7.44 -7.29 -18.31
N VAL A 20 -7.61 -8.61 -18.41
CA VAL A 20 -6.54 -9.53 -18.82
C VAL A 20 -6.06 -9.22 -20.24
N VAL A 21 -6.98 -9.09 -21.20
CA VAL A 21 -6.64 -8.83 -22.61
C VAL A 21 -5.93 -7.48 -22.77
N PHE A 22 -6.48 -6.40 -22.20
CA PHE A 22 -5.88 -5.07 -22.29
C PHE A 22 -4.52 -5.01 -21.59
N SER A 23 -4.41 -5.55 -20.37
CA SER A 23 -3.13 -5.54 -19.64
C SER A 23 -2.08 -6.40 -20.32
N LYS A 24 -2.48 -7.53 -20.94
CA LYS A 24 -1.55 -8.35 -21.74
C LYS A 24 -1.06 -7.61 -22.98
N HIS A 25 -1.93 -6.87 -23.66
CA HIS A 25 -1.53 -6.05 -24.80
C HIS A 25 -0.53 -4.96 -24.39
N ILE A 26 -0.81 -4.24 -23.30
CA ILE A 26 0.10 -3.22 -22.76
C ILE A 26 1.42 -3.85 -22.31
N PHE A 27 1.36 -5.02 -21.66
CA PHE A 27 2.54 -5.80 -21.24
C PHE A 27 3.48 -6.10 -22.39
N ASP A 28 2.96 -6.59 -23.52
CA ASP A 28 3.78 -6.89 -24.69
C ASP A 28 4.43 -5.62 -25.27
N ASN A 29 3.71 -4.50 -25.25
CA ASN A 29 4.26 -3.22 -25.70
C ASN A 29 5.33 -2.70 -24.73
N VAL A 30 5.14 -2.81 -23.41
CA VAL A 30 6.15 -2.46 -22.39
C VAL A 30 7.40 -3.32 -22.56
N PHE A 31 7.23 -4.63 -22.77
CA PHE A 31 8.34 -5.56 -22.99
C PHE A 31 9.15 -5.21 -24.24
N ARG A 32 8.50 -4.81 -25.33
CA ARG A 32 9.20 -4.36 -26.56
C ARG A 32 9.84 -2.99 -26.42
N ALA A 33 9.26 -2.10 -25.61
CA ALA A 33 9.68 -0.71 -25.51
C ALA A 33 10.92 -0.49 -24.63
N SER A 34 11.18 -1.37 -23.66
CA SER A 34 12.39 -1.29 -22.82
C SER A 34 12.93 -2.67 -22.45
N GLN A 35 14.26 -2.81 -22.60
CA GLN A 35 15.00 -3.99 -22.18
C GLN A 35 15.10 -4.05 -20.65
N LEU A 36 15.47 -2.95 -20.00
CA LEU A 36 15.72 -2.87 -18.57
C LEU A 36 15.11 -1.61 -17.98
N ILE A 37 14.50 -1.71 -16.80
CA ILE A 37 13.87 -0.58 -16.12
C ILE A 37 14.42 -0.48 -14.71
N ILE A 38 15.37 0.44 -14.52
CA ILE A 38 15.89 0.90 -13.22
C ILE A 38 16.28 -0.29 -12.31
N ASP A 39 15.50 -0.61 -11.28
CA ASP A 39 15.84 -1.66 -10.31
C ASP A 39 15.78 -3.07 -10.92
N GLU A 40 15.15 -3.25 -12.09
CA GLU A 40 15.16 -4.52 -12.82
C GLU A 40 16.58 -4.98 -13.16
N GLU A 41 17.56 -4.07 -13.22
CA GLU A 41 18.98 -4.39 -13.37
C GLU A 41 19.43 -5.46 -12.38
N PHE A 42 19.06 -5.31 -11.11
CA PHE A 42 19.43 -6.26 -10.06
C PHE A 42 18.42 -7.40 -9.95
N HIS A 43 17.12 -7.10 -10.09
CA HIS A 43 16.05 -8.08 -9.88
C HIS A 43 15.97 -9.15 -10.98
N LEU A 44 16.16 -8.80 -12.25
CA LEU A 44 16.03 -9.78 -13.35
C LEU A 44 17.14 -10.82 -13.32
N GLN A 45 18.39 -10.40 -13.12
CA GLN A 45 19.52 -11.33 -13.03
C GLN A 45 19.32 -12.32 -11.87
N GLN A 46 18.96 -11.80 -10.68
CA GLN A 46 18.70 -12.63 -9.51
C GLN A 46 17.50 -13.57 -9.72
N GLY A 47 16.43 -13.07 -10.35
CA GLY A 47 15.25 -13.85 -10.68
C GLY A 47 15.55 -15.01 -11.64
N LEU A 48 16.40 -14.82 -12.64
CA LEU A 48 16.80 -15.87 -13.59
C LEU A 48 17.60 -16.98 -12.89
N LEU A 49 18.54 -16.62 -12.02
CA LEU A 49 19.32 -17.59 -11.24
C LEU A 49 18.42 -18.46 -10.35
N TYR A 50 17.50 -17.84 -9.62
CA TYR A 50 16.56 -18.57 -8.77
C TYR A 50 15.57 -19.40 -9.58
N CYS A 51 15.12 -18.90 -10.73
CA CYS A 51 14.24 -19.65 -11.63
C CYS A 51 14.90 -20.94 -12.12
N ASN A 52 16.22 -20.90 -12.37
CA ASN A 52 17.04 -22.05 -12.69
C ASN A 52 17.52 -22.83 -11.44
N PHE A 53 16.81 -22.71 -10.31
CA PHE A 53 17.10 -23.39 -9.03
C PHE A 53 18.50 -23.15 -8.45
N THR A 54 19.16 -22.06 -8.84
CA THR A 54 20.47 -21.65 -8.30
C THR A 54 20.26 -20.67 -7.14
N PHE A 55 20.08 -21.21 -5.92
CA PHE A 55 19.74 -20.43 -4.72
C PHE A 55 20.95 -19.92 -3.92
N ASN A 56 22.17 -20.32 -4.31
CA ASN A 56 23.38 -20.08 -3.51
C ASN A 56 24.04 -18.71 -3.79
N THR A 57 23.46 -17.88 -4.65
CA THR A 57 24.03 -16.60 -5.07
C THR A 57 23.07 -15.47 -4.74
N TRP A 58 23.61 -14.35 -4.25
CA TRP A 58 22.83 -13.18 -3.90
C TRP A 58 23.53 -11.89 -4.35
N ASN A 59 22.84 -11.06 -5.12
CA ASN A 59 23.35 -9.77 -5.53
C ASN A 59 23.34 -8.79 -4.34
N PRO A 60 24.50 -8.21 -3.95
CA PRO A 60 24.62 -7.34 -2.78
C PRO A 60 23.87 -6.01 -2.90
N LYS A 61 23.42 -5.60 -4.10
CA LYS A 61 22.60 -4.40 -4.32
C LYS A 61 21.12 -4.61 -4.01
N ILE A 62 20.67 -5.85 -3.86
CA ILE A 62 19.26 -6.15 -3.59
C ILE A 62 18.97 -6.00 -2.10
N THR A 63 18.10 -5.06 -1.77
CA THR A 63 17.74 -4.71 -0.38
C THR A 63 16.51 -5.45 0.14
N THR A 64 15.73 -6.07 -0.75
CA THR A 64 14.51 -6.82 -0.43
C THR A 64 14.81 -8.28 -0.07
N LEU A 65 13.85 -8.95 0.54
CA LEU A 65 13.88 -10.39 0.80
C LEU A 65 13.63 -11.22 -0.48
N PRO A 66 13.97 -12.53 -0.51
CA PRO A 66 13.96 -13.36 -1.74
C PRO A 66 12.56 -13.75 -2.26
N GLY A 67 11.47 -13.24 -1.68
CA GLY A 67 10.11 -13.72 -1.94
C GLY A 67 9.70 -13.66 -3.42
N LEU A 68 10.03 -12.57 -4.12
CA LEU A 68 9.71 -12.41 -5.54
C LEU A 68 10.34 -13.51 -6.39
N TYR A 69 11.61 -13.82 -6.13
CA TYR A 69 12.36 -14.82 -6.88
C TYR A 69 11.90 -16.24 -6.55
N LEU A 70 11.59 -16.52 -5.29
CA LEU A 70 11.09 -17.84 -4.86
C LEU A 70 9.72 -18.13 -5.48
N ILE A 71 8.81 -17.15 -5.52
CA ILE A 71 7.51 -17.30 -6.19
C ILE A 71 7.71 -17.48 -7.70
N SER A 72 8.61 -16.71 -8.31
CA SER A 72 8.88 -16.83 -9.74
C SER A 72 9.48 -18.20 -10.09
N ALA A 73 10.42 -18.70 -9.28
CA ALA A 73 10.98 -20.03 -9.41
C ALA A 73 9.94 -21.13 -9.25
N ALA A 74 9.04 -21.01 -8.27
CA ALA A 74 7.98 -21.99 -8.04
C ALA A 74 6.98 -22.07 -9.20
N ILE A 75 6.69 -20.94 -9.86
CA ILE A 75 5.74 -20.87 -10.98
C ILE A 75 6.39 -21.24 -12.31
N LEU A 76 7.56 -20.66 -12.61
CA LEU A 76 8.18 -20.73 -13.94
C LEU A 76 9.19 -21.88 -14.06
N GLY A 77 9.92 -22.18 -12.99
CA GLY A 77 11.01 -23.18 -13.00
C GLY A 77 10.54 -24.56 -13.43
N PRO A 78 9.50 -25.15 -12.81
CA PRO A 78 8.96 -26.45 -13.22
C PRO A 78 8.44 -26.49 -14.67
N LEU A 79 8.04 -25.33 -15.21
CA LEU A 79 7.53 -25.20 -16.58
C LEU A 79 8.63 -24.86 -17.60
N GLN A 80 9.88 -24.70 -17.17
CA GLN A 80 11.01 -24.27 -18.00
C GLN A 80 10.75 -22.93 -18.74
N LEU A 81 10.00 -22.02 -18.12
CA LEU A 81 9.65 -20.70 -18.68
C LEU A 81 10.55 -19.56 -18.14
N CYS A 82 11.77 -19.89 -17.70
CA CYS A 82 12.73 -18.97 -17.11
C CYS A 82 13.31 -18.00 -18.16
N SER A 83 12.66 -16.85 -18.30
CA SER A 83 13.07 -15.76 -19.18
C SER A 83 12.67 -14.42 -18.57
N VAL A 84 13.26 -13.32 -19.03
CA VAL A 84 12.85 -11.96 -18.60
C VAL A 84 11.35 -11.74 -18.81
N TYR A 85 10.83 -12.20 -19.96
CA TYR A 85 9.40 -12.17 -20.26
C TYR A 85 8.60 -12.95 -19.21
N GLY A 86 9.01 -14.18 -18.89
CA GLY A 86 8.37 -15.03 -17.89
C GLY A 86 8.39 -14.38 -16.50
N LEU A 87 9.53 -13.82 -16.08
CA LEU A 87 9.67 -13.12 -14.80
C LEU A 87 8.71 -11.93 -14.73
N ARG A 88 8.70 -11.02 -15.70
CA ARG A 88 7.73 -9.90 -15.74
C ARG A 88 6.29 -10.40 -15.76
N PHE A 89 6.02 -11.52 -16.45
CA PHE A 89 4.68 -12.11 -16.52
C PHE A 89 4.16 -12.61 -15.16
N THR A 90 5.04 -12.98 -14.23
CA THR A 90 4.61 -13.34 -12.85
C THR A 90 3.92 -12.16 -12.14
N ASN A 91 4.39 -10.93 -12.36
CA ASN A 91 3.75 -9.74 -11.84
C ASN A 91 2.41 -9.45 -12.52
N LEU A 92 2.34 -9.66 -13.84
CA LEU A 92 1.09 -9.52 -14.56
C LEU A 92 0.04 -10.51 -14.04
N LEU A 93 0.42 -11.78 -13.81
CA LEU A 93 -0.46 -12.77 -13.17
C LEU A 93 -0.88 -12.35 -11.76
N GLY A 94 0.03 -11.79 -10.97
CA GLY A 94 -0.26 -11.20 -9.66
C GLY A 94 -1.33 -10.11 -9.73
N SER A 95 -1.33 -9.29 -10.79
CA SER A 95 -2.35 -8.24 -11.00
C SER A 95 -3.74 -8.81 -11.27
N PHE A 96 -3.84 -9.90 -12.03
CA PHE A 96 -5.11 -10.59 -12.29
C PHE A 96 -5.68 -11.17 -11.00
N LEU A 97 -4.81 -11.80 -10.20
CA LEU A 97 -5.18 -12.29 -8.89
C LEU A 97 -5.60 -11.14 -7.95
N ASN A 98 -4.90 -10.01 -7.96
CA ASN A 98 -5.26 -8.85 -7.16
C ASN A 98 -6.65 -8.31 -7.48
N LEU A 99 -7.07 -8.23 -8.75
CA LEU A 99 -8.43 -7.84 -9.13
C LEU A 99 -9.48 -8.78 -8.50
N ILE A 100 -9.25 -10.09 -8.55
CA ILE A 100 -10.12 -11.10 -7.91
C ILE A 100 -10.14 -10.92 -6.39
N LEU A 101 -8.99 -10.68 -5.77
CA LEU A 101 -8.86 -10.51 -4.33
C LEU A 101 -9.51 -9.19 -3.85
N PHE A 102 -9.38 -8.09 -4.60
CA PHE A 102 -10.07 -6.83 -4.30
C PHE A 102 -11.59 -7.03 -4.30
N ARG A 103 -12.12 -7.66 -5.35
CA ARG A 103 -13.54 -8.01 -5.46
C ARG A 103 -14.02 -8.85 -4.27
N LYS A 104 -13.23 -9.87 -3.91
CA LYS A 104 -13.53 -10.76 -2.78
C LYS A 104 -13.50 -10.02 -1.44
N TYR A 105 -12.49 -9.19 -1.19
CA TYR A 105 -12.36 -8.38 0.02
C TYR A 105 -13.57 -7.44 0.19
N LEU A 106 -13.90 -6.69 -0.85
CA LEU A 106 -15.01 -5.72 -0.84
C LEU A 106 -16.36 -6.42 -0.64
N THR A 107 -16.56 -7.58 -1.26
CA THR A 107 -17.80 -8.37 -1.10
C THR A 107 -17.94 -8.93 0.31
N LEU A 108 -16.85 -9.35 0.96
CA LEU A 108 -16.86 -9.76 2.37
C LEU A 108 -17.17 -8.60 3.32
N GLN A 109 -16.80 -7.37 2.96
CA GLN A 109 -17.10 -6.20 3.77
C GLN A 109 -18.53 -5.68 3.56
N ASN A 110 -18.97 -5.58 2.31
CA ASN A 110 -20.22 -4.94 1.91
C ASN A 110 -21.02 -5.85 0.96
N PRO A 111 -21.62 -6.95 1.43
CA PRO A 111 -22.25 -7.97 0.57
C PRO A 111 -23.47 -7.45 -0.21
N LYS A 112 -24.12 -6.38 0.26
CA LYS A 112 -25.29 -5.77 -0.39
C LYS A 112 -24.94 -4.87 -1.58
N HIS A 113 -23.69 -4.40 -1.69
CA HIS A 113 -23.27 -3.40 -2.68
C HIS A 113 -22.49 -4.01 -3.85
N SER A 114 -23.05 -5.07 -4.46
CA SER A 114 -22.36 -5.85 -5.48
C SER A 114 -21.80 -5.01 -6.63
N TRP A 115 -22.58 -4.12 -7.24
CA TRP A 115 -22.08 -3.32 -8.35
C TRP A 115 -20.99 -2.31 -7.93
N SER A 116 -21.13 -1.64 -6.78
CA SER A 116 -20.12 -0.69 -6.29
C SER A 116 -18.81 -1.39 -5.94
N ASN A 117 -18.89 -2.61 -5.39
CA ASN A 117 -17.73 -3.46 -5.14
C ASN A 117 -17.03 -3.87 -6.45
N LEU A 118 -17.77 -4.03 -7.55
CA LEU A 118 -17.22 -4.42 -8.86
C LEU A 118 -16.40 -3.25 -9.38
N MET A 119 -17.03 -2.08 -9.46
CA MET A 119 -16.37 -0.88 -9.97
C MET A 119 -15.17 -0.48 -9.10
N SER A 120 -15.31 -0.52 -7.77
CA SER A 120 -14.19 -0.23 -6.87
C SER A 120 -13.06 -1.25 -6.99
N SER A 121 -13.34 -2.52 -7.29
CA SER A 121 -12.28 -3.52 -7.51
C SER A 121 -11.49 -3.24 -8.79
N ILE A 122 -12.16 -2.79 -9.85
CA ILE A 122 -11.53 -2.37 -11.10
C ILE A 122 -10.68 -1.12 -10.86
N ASN A 123 -11.24 -0.08 -10.22
CA ASN A 123 -10.51 1.16 -9.94
C ASN A 123 -9.22 0.92 -9.15
N ILE A 124 -9.28 0.11 -8.09
CA ILE A 124 -8.07 -0.19 -7.30
C ILE A 124 -7.05 -0.98 -8.12
N ALA A 125 -7.50 -1.91 -9.00
CA ALA A 125 -6.60 -2.66 -9.87
C ALA A 125 -5.91 -1.80 -10.94
N ILE A 126 -6.57 -0.73 -11.42
CA ILE A 126 -6.00 0.22 -12.38
C ILE A 126 -5.38 1.45 -11.71
N LEU A 127 -5.16 1.44 -10.39
CA LEU A 127 -4.46 2.53 -9.69
C LEU A 127 -3.12 2.81 -10.40
N PRO A 128 -2.86 4.02 -10.92
CA PRO A 128 -1.85 4.16 -11.98
C PRO A 128 -0.43 3.68 -11.66
N PRO A 129 0.16 3.97 -10.48
CA PRO A 129 1.47 3.40 -10.16
C PRO A 129 1.43 1.88 -9.98
N LEU A 130 0.41 1.35 -9.31
CA LEU A 130 0.25 -0.10 -9.13
C LEU A 130 0.08 -0.82 -10.46
N TYR A 131 -0.71 -0.24 -11.37
CA TYR A 131 -0.94 -0.79 -12.69
C TYR A 131 0.32 -0.73 -13.55
N PHE A 132 1.12 0.34 -13.47
CA PHE A 132 2.42 0.35 -14.13
C PHE A 132 3.33 -0.78 -13.64
N PHE A 133 3.46 -0.95 -12.32
CA PHE A 133 4.31 -1.98 -11.72
C PHE A 133 3.84 -3.42 -11.98
N SER A 134 2.63 -3.65 -12.52
CA SER A 134 2.22 -4.98 -12.99
C SER A 134 2.86 -5.41 -14.31
N HIS A 135 3.50 -4.49 -15.03
CA HIS A 135 4.13 -4.77 -16.32
C HIS A 135 5.65 -4.94 -16.24
N VAL A 136 6.23 -4.79 -15.04
CA VAL A 136 7.67 -4.83 -14.78
C VAL A 136 7.95 -5.73 -13.57
N TYR A 137 9.18 -6.24 -13.44
CA TYR A 137 9.55 -7.24 -12.44
C TYR A 137 9.97 -6.62 -11.10
N TYR A 138 8.96 -6.29 -10.30
CA TYR A 138 9.08 -5.61 -9.01
C TYR A 138 8.34 -6.36 -7.88
N THR A 139 8.68 -6.09 -6.62
CA THR A 139 8.09 -6.80 -5.46
C THR A 139 6.65 -6.36 -5.11
N ASP A 140 6.20 -5.21 -5.62
CA ASP A 140 5.00 -4.50 -5.16
C ASP A 140 3.69 -5.23 -5.40
N VAL A 141 3.54 -5.85 -6.58
CA VAL A 141 2.27 -6.47 -6.98
C VAL A 141 1.98 -7.70 -6.14
N LEU A 142 2.96 -8.60 -6.01
CA LEU A 142 2.86 -9.80 -5.17
C LEU A 142 2.82 -9.45 -3.68
N SER A 143 3.53 -8.39 -3.27
CA SER A 143 3.42 -7.84 -1.92
C SER A 143 1.96 -7.51 -1.58
N ILE A 144 1.24 -6.79 -2.45
CA ILE A 144 -0.19 -6.51 -2.27
C ILE A 144 -1.02 -7.79 -2.29
N THR A 145 -0.72 -8.76 -3.17
CA THR A 145 -1.40 -10.06 -3.21
C THR A 145 -1.40 -10.74 -1.84
N PHE A 146 -0.23 -10.86 -1.22
CA PHE A 146 -0.11 -11.53 0.07
C PHE A 146 -0.74 -10.74 1.23
N ILE A 147 -0.69 -9.41 1.20
CA ILE A 147 -1.42 -8.56 2.17
C ILE A 147 -2.94 -8.73 2.02
N LEU A 148 -3.47 -8.82 0.80
CA LEU A 148 -4.88 -9.07 0.54
C LEU A 148 -5.31 -10.46 1.03
N LEU A 149 -4.52 -11.49 0.72
CA LEU A 149 -4.77 -12.85 1.20
C LEU A 149 -4.78 -12.91 2.72
N ALA A 150 -3.80 -12.28 3.38
CA ALA A 150 -3.73 -12.19 4.83
C ALA A 150 -4.97 -11.49 5.43
N SER A 151 -5.37 -10.37 4.84
CA SER A 151 -6.52 -9.58 5.30
C SER A 151 -7.86 -10.32 5.07
N ILE A 152 -7.99 -11.03 3.95
CA ILE A 152 -9.18 -11.87 3.65
C ILE A 152 -9.24 -13.06 4.61
N ALA A 153 -8.12 -13.73 4.87
CA ALA A 153 -8.05 -14.84 5.82
C ALA A 153 -8.44 -14.37 7.23
N GLN A 154 -7.97 -13.19 7.65
CA GLN A 154 -8.36 -12.58 8.93
C GLN A 154 -9.86 -12.27 8.99
N LYS A 155 -10.45 -11.68 7.94
CA LYS A 155 -11.91 -11.43 7.90
C LYS A 155 -12.74 -12.72 8.00
N LYS A 156 -12.17 -13.85 7.58
CA LYS A 156 -12.76 -15.19 7.74
C LYS A 156 -12.44 -15.85 9.09
N ASN A 157 -11.85 -15.12 10.04
CA ASN A 157 -11.36 -15.60 11.33
C ASN A 157 -10.30 -16.72 11.25
N ASN A 158 -9.64 -16.90 10.10
CA ASN A 158 -8.54 -17.86 9.94
C ASN A 158 -7.20 -17.14 10.16
N HIS A 159 -6.79 -17.02 11.42
CA HIS A 159 -5.59 -16.28 11.82
C HIS A 159 -4.29 -17.02 11.50
N ILE A 160 -4.32 -18.36 11.43
CA ILE A 160 -3.17 -19.16 11.01
C ILE A 160 -2.83 -18.82 9.56
N MET A 161 -3.80 -18.96 8.64
CA MET A 161 -3.58 -18.59 7.23
C MET A 161 -3.24 -17.11 7.08
N ALA A 162 -3.87 -16.23 7.86
CA ALA A 162 -3.54 -14.80 7.84
C ALA A 162 -2.08 -14.54 8.21
N SER A 163 -1.54 -15.23 9.23
CA SER A 163 -0.14 -15.11 9.62
C SER A 163 0.82 -15.71 8.58
N LEU A 164 0.46 -16.83 7.93
CA LEU A 164 1.25 -17.44 6.86
C LEU A 164 1.36 -16.52 5.64
N TYR A 165 0.23 -15.98 5.16
CA TYR A 165 0.25 -14.98 4.10
C TYR A 165 0.95 -13.69 4.54
N GLY A 166 0.83 -13.31 5.81
CA GLY A 166 1.61 -12.22 6.41
C GLY A 166 3.12 -12.46 6.28
N ALA A 167 3.61 -13.65 6.63
CA ALA A 167 5.01 -14.02 6.48
C ALA A 167 5.47 -13.98 5.00
N LEU A 168 4.65 -14.50 4.08
CA LEU A 168 4.93 -14.42 2.64
C LEU A 168 4.97 -12.97 2.13
N SER A 169 4.13 -12.09 2.69
CA SER A 169 4.21 -10.65 2.37
C SER A 169 5.51 -10.03 2.89
N VAL A 170 5.99 -10.42 4.07
CA VAL A 170 7.29 -9.97 4.60
C VAL A 170 8.43 -10.42 3.69
N MET A 171 8.36 -11.64 3.16
CA MET A 171 9.36 -12.13 2.20
C MET A 171 9.40 -11.33 0.88
N MET A 172 8.32 -10.63 0.51
CA MET A 172 8.35 -9.69 -0.63
C MET A 172 9.06 -8.40 -0.26
N ARG A 173 8.72 -7.83 0.90
CA ARG A 173 9.30 -6.58 1.41
C ARG A 173 9.33 -6.61 2.94
N GLN A 174 10.49 -6.34 3.52
CA GLN A 174 10.72 -6.26 4.96
C GLN A 174 9.76 -5.28 5.67
N THR A 175 9.39 -4.18 5.03
CA THR A 175 8.45 -3.18 5.55
C THR A 175 7.04 -3.75 5.79
N ASN A 176 6.69 -4.88 5.17
CA ASN A 176 5.37 -5.49 5.33
C ASN A 176 5.14 -6.09 6.71
N ILE A 177 6.18 -6.22 7.54
CA ILE A 177 6.02 -6.64 8.94
C ILE A 177 5.05 -5.72 9.69
N VAL A 178 5.01 -4.43 9.35
CA VAL A 178 4.12 -3.45 9.96
C VAL A 178 2.65 -3.75 9.64
N TRP A 179 2.36 -4.36 8.49
CA TRP A 179 1.01 -4.79 8.15
C TRP A 179 0.62 -6.09 8.86
N VAL A 180 1.57 -6.95 9.22
CA VAL A 180 1.31 -8.07 10.14
C VAL A 180 0.93 -7.54 11.52
N VAL A 181 1.63 -6.49 12.01
CA VAL A 181 1.26 -5.77 13.24
C VAL A 181 -0.13 -5.12 13.12
N PHE A 182 -0.46 -4.55 11.96
CA PHE A 182 -1.79 -3.99 11.69
C PHE A 182 -2.89 -5.04 11.88
N LEU A 183 -2.74 -6.24 11.29
CA LEU A 183 -3.70 -7.33 11.44
C LEU A 183 -3.77 -7.81 12.90
N LEU A 184 -2.62 -8.07 13.54
CA LEU A 184 -2.57 -8.48 14.94
C LEU A 184 -3.28 -7.47 15.86
N GLY A 185 -2.94 -6.19 15.73
CA GLY A 185 -3.51 -5.12 16.55
C GLY A 185 -5.01 -4.96 16.33
N GLN A 186 -5.50 -5.05 15.09
CA GLN A 186 -6.95 -5.05 14.84
C GLN A 186 -7.66 -6.20 15.56
N TYR A 187 -7.11 -7.41 15.49
CA TYR A 187 -7.69 -8.59 16.14
C TYR A 187 -7.65 -8.47 17.67
N ALA A 188 -6.46 -8.20 18.23
CA ALA A 188 -6.24 -8.13 19.66
C ALA A 188 -7.07 -7.01 20.32
N LEU A 189 -7.05 -5.80 19.76
CA LEU A 189 -7.82 -4.67 20.27
C LEU A 189 -9.33 -4.92 20.15
N LYS A 190 -9.80 -5.51 19.04
CA LYS A 190 -11.22 -5.84 18.87
C LYS A 190 -11.68 -6.86 19.91
N GLN A 191 -10.93 -7.93 20.12
CA GLN A 191 -11.25 -8.96 21.12
C GLN A 191 -11.19 -8.42 22.56
N PHE A 192 -10.26 -7.51 22.84
CA PHE A 192 -10.16 -6.86 24.14
C PHE A 192 -11.39 -5.98 24.42
N LEU A 193 -11.75 -5.12 23.47
CA LEU A 193 -12.83 -4.14 23.62
C LEU A 193 -14.24 -4.76 23.56
N VAL A 194 -14.46 -5.81 22.75
CA VAL A 194 -15.76 -6.53 22.70
C VAL A 194 -16.14 -7.11 24.06
N HIS A 195 -15.17 -7.62 24.81
CA HIS A 195 -15.40 -8.20 26.14
C HIS A 195 -15.79 -7.15 27.18
N LEU A 196 -15.21 -5.94 27.08
CA LEU A 196 -15.59 -4.81 27.95
C LEU A 196 -17.01 -4.32 27.69
N LYS A 197 -17.53 -4.48 26.46
CA LYS A 197 -18.86 -3.98 26.06
C LYS A 197 -19.96 -5.05 26.08
N LYS A 198 -19.64 -6.34 26.25
CA LYS A 198 -20.56 -7.48 26.03
C LYS A 198 -21.34 -7.38 24.70
N LYS A 199 -20.74 -6.81 23.65
CA LYS A 199 -21.40 -6.59 22.34
C LYS A 199 -20.42 -6.82 21.20
N HIS A 200 -20.83 -7.63 20.21
CA HIS A 200 -20.00 -8.06 19.06
C HIS A 200 -19.98 -7.06 17.89
N SER A 201 -20.53 -5.85 18.03
CA SER A 201 -20.55 -4.83 16.96
C SER A 201 -19.24 -4.04 16.88
N ASP A 202 -19.00 -3.37 15.75
CA ASP A 202 -17.88 -2.42 15.62
C ASP A 202 -17.94 -1.33 16.70
N ILE A 203 -16.76 -0.93 17.17
CA ILE A 203 -16.59 -0.04 18.33
C ILE A 203 -16.42 1.41 17.85
N CYS A 204 -17.29 2.27 18.36
CA CYS A 204 -17.39 3.69 18.03
C CYS A 204 -16.67 4.58 19.06
N ILE A 205 -16.33 5.82 18.69
CA ILE A 205 -15.73 6.84 19.61
C ILE A 205 -16.62 7.08 20.86
N SER A 206 -17.94 7.04 20.70
CA SER A 206 -18.88 7.15 21.83
C SER A 206 -18.73 6.03 22.88
N ASP A 207 -18.08 4.92 22.50
CA ASP A 207 -17.86 3.77 23.35
C ASP A 207 -16.56 3.87 24.17
N LEU A 208 -15.71 4.88 23.91
CA LEU A 208 -14.46 5.10 24.66
C LEU A 208 -14.66 5.82 26.00
N ALA A 209 -15.67 6.68 26.12
CA ALA A 209 -15.96 7.39 27.36
C ALA A 209 -16.18 6.45 28.58
N PRO A 210 -16.91 5.32 28.47
CA PRO A 210 -17.01 4.34 29.56
C PRO A 210 -15.71 3.54 29.80
N LEU A 211 -14.79 3.50 28.83
CA LEU A 211 -13.52 2.76 28.94
C LEU A 211 -12.62 3.36 30.04
N GLN A 212 -12.63 4.69 30.16
CA GLN A 212 -11.83 5.44 31.16
C GLN A 212 -12.10 5.00 32.60
N ARG A 213 -13.33 4.54 32.91
CA ARG A 213 -13.72 4.04 34.24
C ARG A 213 -13.30 2.58 34.49
N HIS A 214 -12.98 1.82 33.44
CA HIS A 214 -12.62 0.40 33.53
C HIS A 214 -11.13 0.09 33.28
N LEU A 215 -10.32 1.10 32.93
CA LEU A 215 -8.85 1.02 32.75
C LEU A 215 -8.07 0.91 34.08
N LYS A 216 -8.57 0.17 35.08
CA LYS A 216 -7.74 -0.27 36.20
C LYS A 216 -6.89 -1.45 35.73
N VAL A 217 -5.56 -1.39 35.92
CA VAL A 217 -4.60 -2.42 35.48
C VAL A 217 -5.03 -3.83 35.91
N GLN A 218 -5.58 -3.97 37.11
CA GLN A 218 -6.09 -5.25 37.63
C GLN A 218 -7.24 -5.84 36.78
N ASN A 219 -8.16 -5.01 36.29
CA ASN A 219 -9.26 -5.45 35.42
C ASN A 219 -8.75 -5.82 34.03
N ILE A 220 -7.72 -5.12 33.53
CA ILE A 220 -7.08 -5.42 32.26
C ILE A 220 -6.41 -6.80 32.32
N LEU A 221 -5.60 -7.04 33.36
CA LEU A 221 -4.90 -8.32 33.55
C LEU A 221 -5.90 -9.47 33.72
N ARG A 222 -6.91 -9.31 34.58
CA ARG A 222 -7.97 -10.33 34.75
C ARG A 222 -8.68 -10.66 33.44
N ASN A 223 -8.95 -9.65 32.61
CA ASN A 223 -9.60 -9.81 31.30
C ASN A 223 -8.69 -10.45 30.23
N LEU A 224 -7.37 -10.34 30.37
CA LEU A 224 -6.41 -11.03 29.50
C LEU A 224 -6.32 -12.52 29.87
N PHE A 225 -6.22 -12.82 31.17
CA PHE A 225 -6.18 -14.21 31.65
C PHE A 225 -7.50 -14.95 31.46
N SER A 226 -8.64 -14.26 31.35
CA SER A 226 -9.94 -14.88 31.06
C SER A 226 -10.20 -15.20 29.58
N LYS A 227 -9.24 -14.93 28.68
CA LYS A 227 -9.39 -15.21 27.24
C LYS A 227 -9.26 -16.70 26.94
N SER A 228 -9.99 -17.13 25.90
CA SER A 228 -9.99 -18.52 25.45
C SER A 228 -8.62 -18.94 24.92
N HIS A 229 -8.35 -20.25 24.95
CA HIS A 229 -7.16 -20.82 24.32
C HIS A 229 -7.03 -20.40 22.84
N GLN A 230 -8.15 -20.38 22.10
CA GLN A 230 -8.19 -19.93 20.71
C GLN A 230 -7.70 -18.48 20.51
N PHE A 231 -7.94 -17.60 21.48
CA PHE A 231 -7.45 -16.23 21.40
C PHE A 231 -5.92 -16.20 21.44
N TRP A 232 -5.32 -16.95 22.37
CA TRP A 232 -3.88 -17.02 22.54
C TRP A 232 -3.18 -17.74 21.38
N THR A 233 -3.77 -18.82 20.85
CA THR A 233 -3.23 -19.48 19.65
C THR A 233 -3.24 -18.54 18.44
N ASN A 234 -4.33 -17.80 18.24
CA ASN A 234 -4.42 -16.81 17.17
C ASN A 234 -3.42 -15.66 17.34
N ILE A 235 -3.12 -15.20 18.56
CA ILE A 235 -2.08 -14.20 18.79
C ILE A 235 -0.70 -14.79 18.54
N ALA A 236 -0.43 -16.00 19.06
CA ALA A 236 0.85 -16.65 18.96
C ALA A 236 1.32 -16.82 17.50
N THR A 237 0.39 -17.08 16.57
CA THR A 237 0.74 -17.23 15.14
C THR A 237 1.29 -15.94 14.52
N TYR A 238 0.75 -14.77 14.88
CA TYR A 238 1.31 -13.48 14.44
C TYR A 238 2.60 -13.14 15.18
N ILE A 239 2.66 -13.41 16.49
CA ILE A 239 3.87 -13.19 17.30
C ILE A 239 5.03 -14.03 16.77
N LEU A 240 4.80 -15.25 16.29
CA LEU A 240 5.82 -16.09 15.67
C LEU A 240 6.45 -15.41 14.45
N VAL A 241 5.65 -14.79 13.58
CA VAL A 241 6.16 -14.03 12.42
C VAL A 241 6.99 -12.82 12.87
N LEU A 242 6.53 -12.12 13.89
CA LEU A 242 7.26 -10.97 14.46
C LEU A 242 8.58 -11.39 15.10
N ALA A 243 8.58 -12.47 15.87
CA ALA A 243 9.76 -13.02 16.51
C ALA A 243 10.78 -13.52 15.48
N ALA A 244 10.33 -14.21 14.42
CA ALA A 244 11.18 -14.63 13.33
C ALA A 244 11.81 -13.44 12.59
N PHE A 245 11.06 -12.36 12.37
CA PHE A 245 11.59 -11.15 11.76
C PHE A 245 12.60 -10.41 12.65
N VAL A 246 12.34 -10.34 13.96
CA VAL A 246 13.28 -9.77 14.93
C VAL A 246 14.56 -10.59 14.99
N LEU A 247 14.46 -11.92 15.02
CA LEU A 247 15.61 -12.82 14.94
C LEU A 247 16.41 -12.60 13.64
N PHE A 248 15.72 -12.45 12.51
CA PHE A 248 16.36 -12.10 11.24
C PHE A 248 17.14 -10.78 11.35
N ILE A 249 16.58 -9.72 11.95
CA ILE A 249 17.30 -8.45 12.14
C ILE A 249 18.55 -8.64 12.99
N PHE A 250 18.46 -9.41 14.09
CA PHE A 250 19.62 -9.69 14.94
C PHE A 250 20.72 -10.44 14.20
N MET A 251 20.37 -11.42 13.38
CA MET A 251 21.34 -12.19 12.59
C MET A 251 21.92 -11.40 11.42
N ASN A 252 21.09 -10.59 10.73
CA ASN A 252 21.49 -9.82 9.55
C ASN A 252 22.18 -8.50 9.91
N GLY A 253 21.97 -7.96 11.12
CA GLY A 253 22.50 -6.69 11.58
C GLY A 253 21.83 -5.45 10.98
N SER A 254 20.80 -5.61 10.14
CA SER A 254 20.03 -4.51 9.53
C SER A 254 18.65 -4.98 9.06
N ILE A 255 17.76 -4.02 8.81
CA ILE A 255 16.41 -4.29 8.28
C ILE A 255 16.46 -4.66 6.79
N VAL A 256 17.39 -4.09 6.03
CA VAL A 256 17.65 -4.41 4.61
C VAL A 256 18.69 -5.52 4.48
N VAL A 257 18.58 -6.37 3.46
CA VAL A 257 19.52 -7.48 3.21
C VAL A 257 20.81 -6.97 2.57
N GLY A 258 20.70 -6.27 1.44
CA GLY A 258 21.80 -5.63 0.71
C GLY A 258 21.83 -4.10 0.83
N ASP A 259 22.82 -3.49 0.20
CA ASP A 259 23.14 -2.06 0.15
C ASP A 259 22.81 -1.24 1.42
N LYS A 260 23.36 -1.68 2.56
CA LYS A 260 23.04 -1.10 3.89
C LYS A 260 23.40 0.38 4.00
N SER A 261 24.46 0.83 3.31
CA SER A 261 24.93 2.21 3.32
C SER A 261 23.98 3.18 2.61
N ALA A 262 23.35 2.75 1.52
CA ALA A 262 22.40 3.59 0.79
C ALA A 262 21.02 3.65 1.47
N HIS A 263 20.74 2.74 2.41
CA HIS A 263 19.44 2.57 3.05
C HIS A 263 19.49 2.69 4.58
N THR A 264 20.20 3.71 5.07
CA THR A 264 20.15 4.07 6.49
C THR A 264 18.77 4.62 6.85
N ALA A 265 18.15 4.11 7.92
CA ALA A 265 16.88 4.62 8.40
C ALA A 265 17.05 6.10 8.83
N SER A 266 16.26 6.98 8.23
CA SER A 266 16.27 8.41 8.55
C SER A 266 14.86 8.87 8.89
N LEU A 267 14.71 9.65 9.96
CA LEU A 267 13.43 10.25 10.29
C LEU A 267 13.09 11.34 9.26
N HIS A 268 12.09 11.09 8.42
CA HIS A 268 11.56 11.95 7.36
C HIS A 268 10.03 12.02 7.45
N VAL A 269 9.52 12.78 8.42
CA VAL A 269 8.09 12.98 8.69
C VAL A 269 7.31 13.51 7.47
N PRO A 270 7.83 14.43 6.63
CA PRO A 270 7.18 14.83 5.38
C PRO A 270 6.76 13.69 4.43
N GLN A 271 7.28 12.47 4.56
CA GLN A 271 6.73 11.32 3.83
C GLN A 271 5.24 11.10 4.07
N LEU A 272 4.75 11.39 5.28
CA LEU A 272 3.31 11.38 5.55
C LEU A 272 2.58 12.46 4.74
N PHE A 273 3.18 13.64 4.58
CA PHE A 273 2.59 14.73 3.82
C PHE A 273 2.54 14.39 2.33
N TYR A 274 3.59 13.78 1.78
CA TYR A 274 3.60 13.29 0.40
C TYR A 274 2.57 12.18 0.19
N PHE A 275 2.39 11.29 1.17
CA PHE A 275 1.31 10.30 1.16
C PHE A 275 -0.08 10.95 1.18
N LEU A 276 -0.28 12.06 1.89
CA LEU A 276 -1.55 12.80 1.86
C LEU A 276 -1.80 13.43 0.49
N VAL A 277 -0.77 13.95 -0.18
CA VAL A 277 -0.88 14.41 -1.58
C VAL A 277 -1.22 13.25 -2.51
N PHE A 278 -0.58 12.09 -2.32
CA PHE A 278 -0.91 10.88 -3.06
C PHE A 278 -2.40 10.50 -2.89
N CYS A 279 -2.90 10.51 -1.66
CA CYS A 279 -4.32 10.28 -1.37
C CYS A 279 -5.23 11.32 -2.04
N LEU A 280 -4.84 12.59 -2.02
CA LEU A 280 -5.61 13.67 -2.62
C LEU A 280 -5.66 13.56 -4.15
N ILE A 281 -4.57 13.21 -4.83
CA ILE A 281 -4.53 13.09 -6.29
C ILE A 281 -5.34 11.87 -6.74
N PHE A 282 -5.04 10.69 -6.20
CA PHE A 282 -5.66 9.45 -6.68
C PHE A 282 -7.05 9.22 -6.09
N GLY A 283 -7.34 9.78 -4.92
CA GLY A 283 -8.62 9.68 -4.23
C GLY A 283 -9.50 10.92 -4.32
N TRP A 284 -9.16 11.92 -5.15
CA TRP A 284 -9.78 13.26 -5.14
C TRP A 284 -11.32 13.28 -5.05
N PRO A 285 -12.10 12.39 -5.73
CA PRO A 285 -13.56 12.44 -5.66
C PRO A 285 -14.11 12.18 -4.25
N TYR A 286 -13.35 11.50 -3.40
CA TYR A 286 -13.70 11.23 -2.00
C TYR A 286 -13.37 12.39 -1.06
N PHE A 287 -12.43 13.25 -1.45
CA PHE A 287 -11.99 14.40 -0.65
C PHE A 287 -12.76 15.67 -0.98
N VAL A 288 -13.20 15.87 -2.23
CA VAL A 288 -13.91 17.10 -2.63
C VAL A 288 -15.16 17.38 -1.80
N ARG A 289 -15.89 16.33 -1.39
CA ARG A 289 -17.06 16.50 -0.51
C ARG A 289 -16.69 17.07 0.86
N GLU A 290 -15.49 16.79 1.34
CA GLU A 290 -15.00 17.23 2.65
C GLU A 290 -14.57 18.71 2.64
N LEU A 291 -14.49 19.36 1.47
CA LEU A 291 -13.97 20.72 1.35
C LEU A 291 -14.83 21.74 2.12
N SER A 292 -16.17 21.67 2.00
CA SER A 292 -17.07 22.57 2.74
C SER A 292 -17.03 22.30 4.25
N HIS A 293 -16.95 21.02 4.64
CA HIS A 293 -16.82 20.61 6.03
C HIS A 293 -15.48 21.05 6.63
N PHE A 294 -14.41 21.04 5.84
CA PHE A 294 -13.08 21.50 6.23
C PHE A 294 -13.05 23.00 6.51
N PHE A 295 -13.64 23.84 5.64
CA PHE A 295 -13.72 25.28 5.91
C PHE A 295 -14.54 25.59 7.14
N SER A 296 -15.67 24.89 7.34
CA SER A 296 -16.47 25.00 8.56
C SER A 296 -15.67 24.56 9.79
N TYR A 297 -14.89 23.47 9.68
CA TYR A 297 -14.01 22.98 10.74
C TYR A 297 -12.94 23.99 11.13
N ILE A 298 -12.25 24.58 10.14
CA ILE A 298 -11.24 25.64 10.39
C ILE A 298 -11.89 26.83 11.08
N ARG A 299 -13.05 27.30 10.59
CA ARG A 299 -13.75 28.44 11.19
C ARG A 299 -14.13 28.18 12.65
N ASN A 300 -14.66 27.00 12.94
CA ASN A 300 -15.11 26.62 14.28
C ASN A 300 -13.96 26.28 15.24
N ARG A 301 -12.79 25.89 14.70
CA ARG A 301 -11.60 25.45 15.46
C ARG A 301 -10.37 26.26 15.09
N PHE A 302 -10.54 27.56 14.86
CA PHE A 302 -9.51 28.42 14.27
C PHE A 302 -8.15 28.33 14.97
N ILE A 303 -8.12 28.47 16.30
CA ILE A 303 -6.88 28.41 17.09
C ILE A 303 -6.18 27.04 16.91
N PHE A 304 -6.94 25.95 16.95
CA PHE A 304 -6.41 24.61 16.75
C PHE A 304 -5.87 24.43 15.32
N SER A 305 -6.58 24.95 14.32
CA SER A 305 -6.12 24.92 12.92
C SER A 305 -4.83 25.71 12.72
N VAL A 306 -4.70 26.89 13.33
CA VAL A 306 -3.46 27.68 13.31
C VAL A 306 -2.32 26.92 13.97
N LEU A 307 -2.56 26.26 15.12
CA LEU A 307 -1.57 25.42 15.78
C LEU A 307 -1.09 24.27 14.87
N VAL A 308 -2.03 23.54 14.24
CA VAL A 308 -1.69 22.43 13.34
C VAL A 308 -0.88 22.91 12.14
N LEU A 309 -1.29 24.02 11.51
CA LEU A 309 -0.55 24.62 10.39
C LEU A 309 0.86 25.05 10.79
N THR A 310 1.00 25.61 11.99
CA THR A 310 2.31 26.02 12.54
C THR A 310 3.21 24.80 12.74
N ILE A 311 2.68 23.72 13.35
CA ILE A 311 3.41 22.46 13.53
C ILE A 311 3.84 21.89 12.18
N PHE A 312 2.94 21.86 11.19
CA PHE A 312 3.27 21.37 9.86
C PHE A 312 4.35 22.22 9.18
N ALA A 313 4.27 23.54 9.29
CA ALA A 313 5.29 24.45 8.77
C ALA A 313 6.65 24.23 9.43
N ILE A 314 6.70 24.01 10.75
CA ILE A 314 7.93 23.66 11.48
C ILE A 314 8.49 22.32 10.99
N ILE A 315 7.64 21.30 10.82
CA ILE A 315 8.07 19.99 10.30
C ILE A 315 8.65 20.13 8.90
N VAL A 316 7.99 20.88 8.01
CA VAL A 316 8.50 21.13 6.65
C VAL A 316 9.82 21.90 6.70
N TYR A 317 9.97 22.87 7.60
CA TYR A 317 11.21 23.62 7.75
C TYR A 317 12.38 22.74 8.25
N VAL A 318 12.17 21.96 9.31
CA VAL A 318 13.23 21.23 10.02
C VAL A 318 13.54 19.87 9.38
N ASN A 319 12.55 19.22 8.77
CA ASN A 319 12.63 17.80 8.42
C ASN A 319 12.31 17.47 6.96
N THR A 320 12.34 18.45 6.06
CA THR A 320 12.32 18.15 4.62
C THR A 320 13.71 17.67 4.20
N LEU A 321 13.84 16.36 3.94
CA LEU A 321 15.10 15.74 3.56
C LEU A 321 15.16 15.52 2.04
N GLU A 322 16.36 15.70 1.49
CA GLU A 322 16.66 15.45 0.08
C GLU A 322 17.53 14.18 -0.01
N HIS A 323 17.20 13.32 -0.96
CA HIS A 323 17.96 12.11 -1.28
C HIS A 323 18.69 12.30 -2.60
N ASP A 324 19.93 11.82 -2.71
CA ASP A 324 20.76 12.05 -3.90
C ASP A 324 20.10 11.51 -5.18
N TYR A 325 19.53 10.30 -5.13
CA TYR A 325 18.72 9.75 -6.24
C TYR A 325 17.52 10.62 -6.65
N LEU A 326 16.85 11.31 -5.72
CA LEU A 326 15.73 12.19 -6.05
C LEU A 326 16.20 13.42 -6.86
N LEU A 327 17.43 13.87 -6.61
CA LEU A 327 18.04 15.01 -7.27
C LEU A 327 18.74 14.65 -8.58
N ALA A 328 19.19 13.40 -8.74
CA ALA A 328 19.98 12.94 -9.88
C ALA A 328 19.20 12.12 -10.91
N ASP A 329 18.20 11.32 -10.50
CA ASP A 329 17.54 10.35 -11.40
C ASP A 329 16.35 10.96 -12.16
N ASN A 330 16.62 11.48 -13.36
CA ASN A 330 15.62 12.06 -14.25
C ASN A 330 14.66 11.05 -14.92
N ARG A 331 14.73 9.76 -14.56
CA ARG A 331 13.84 8.69 -15.03
C ARG A 331 12.58 8.52 -14.17
N HIS A 332 12.41 9.29 -13.10
CA HIS A 332 11.21 9.25 -12.24
C HIS A 332 10.38 10.54 -12.34
N TYR A 333 9.05 10.46 -12.21
CA TYR A 333 8.21 11.67 -12.15
C TYR A 333 8.53 12.55 -10.92
N THR A 334 8.86 11.91 -9.80
CA THR A 334 9.20 12.59 -8.52
C THR A 334 10.39 13.54 -8.68
N PHE A 335 11.40 13.19 -9.49
CA PHE A 335 12.51 14.07 -9.84
C PHE A 335 12.04 15.40 -10.41
N TYR A 336 11.11 15.38 -11.37
CA TYR A 336 10.64 16.61 -12.02
C TYR A 336 9.76 17.45 -11.09
N ILE A 337 8.91 16.81 -10.30
CA ILE A 337 8.08 17.50 -9.30
C ILE A 337 8.98 18.17 -8.27
N TRP A 338 10.01 17.47 -7.80
CA TRP A 338 10.94 17.99 -6.83
C TRP A 338 11.76 19.15 -7.41
N ASN A 339 12.49 18.91 -8.50
CA ASN A 339 13.43 19.88 -9.05
C ASN A 339 12.73 21.13 -9.63
N ARG A 340 11.55 20.99 -10.23
CA ARG A 340 10.83 22.13 -10.83
C ARG A 340 10.04 22.97 -9.83
N PHE A 341 9.64 22.39 -8.70
CA PHE A 341 8.78 23.06 -7.71
C PHE A 341 9.40 23.13 -6.31
N TYR A 342 9.60 21.99 -5.64
CA TYR A 342 10.07 21.97 -4.25
C TYR A 342 11.49 22.52 -4.09
N ALA A 343 12.43 22.16 -4.96
CA ALA A 343 13.80 22.66 -4.92
C ALA A 343 13.87 24.11 -5.40
N LYS A 344 13.17 24.43 -6.49
CA LYS A 344 13.22 25.75 -7.13
C LYS A 344 12.56 26.87 -6.32
N TYR A 345 11.38 26.62 -5.74
CA TYR A 345 10.59 27.64 -5.06
C TYR A 345 10.39 27.29 -3.59
N LYS A 346 11.17 27.90 -2.68
CA LYS A 346 11.02 27.68 -1.23
C LYS A 346 9.60 27.93 -0.73
N LEU A 347 8.92 28.96 -1.27
CA LEU A 347 7.53 29.28 -0.93
C LEU A 347 6.56 28.13 -1.25
N PHE A 348 6.83 27.36 -2.33
CA PHE A 348 5.98 26.23 -2.71
C PHE A 348 5.90 25.18 -1.60
N ARG A 349 7.01 24.92 -0.89
CA ARG A 349 7.04 23.97 0.25
C ARG A 349 6.05 24.37 1.35
N TYR A 350 5.94 25.67 1.64
CA TYR A 350 5.04 26.19 2.67
C TYR A 350 3.59 26.30 2.20
N LEU A 351 3.34 26.63 0.93
CA LEU A 351 1.98 26.62 0.37
C LEU A 351 1.35 25.23 0.44
N MET A 352 2.15 24.18 0.28
CA MET A 352 1.69 22.79 0.41
C MET A 352 1.23 22.41 1.82
N VAL A 353 1.60 23.16 2.87
CA VAL A 353 1.13 22.90 4.25
C VAL A 353 -0.39 22.94 4.36
N LEU A 354 -1.06 23.86 3.64
CA LEU A 354 -2.52 23.92 3.58
C LEU A 354 -3.10 22.67 2.91
N VAL A 355 -2.45 22.21 1.83
CA VAL A 355 -2.84 21.00 1.09
C VAL A 355 -2.68 19.76 1.97
N TYR A 356 -1.57 19.64 2.71
CA TYR A 356 -1.35 18.56 3.66
C TYR A 356 -2.40 18.57 4.77
N TYR A 357 -2.75 19.75 5.30
CA TYR A 357 -3.75 19.84 6.35
C TYR A 357 -5.14 19.40 5.87
N PHE A 358 -5.54 19.84 4.68
CA PHE A 358 -6.78 19.37 4.04
C PHE A 358 -6.74 17.86 3.78
N GLY A 359 -5.61 17.34 3.28
CA GLY A 359 -5.41 15.91 3.07
C GLY A 359 -5.57 15.11 4.36
N LEU A 360 -4.97 15.57 5.46
CA LEU A 360 -5.09 14.91 6.76
C LEU A 360 -6.56 14.93 7.25
N TYR A 361 -7.22 16.08 7.17
CA TYR A 361 -8.62 16.21 7.55
C TYR A 361 -9.50 15.25 6.74
N GLY A 362 -9.37 15.25 5.42
CA GLY A 362 -10.16 14.39 4.54
C GLY A 362 -9.89 12.90 4.76
N LEU A 363 -8.63 12.51 5.00
CA LEU A 363 -8.26 11.13 5.31
C LEU A 363 -8.92 10.68 6.61
N LEU A 364 -8.82 11.49 7.66
CA LEU A 364 -9.41 11.18 8.97
C LEU A 364 -10.94 11.19 8.92
N SER A 365 -11.56 12.12 8.20
CA SER A 365 -13.02 12.18 8.03
C SER A 365 -13.54 10.90 7.36
N ASN A 366 -12.88 10.48 6.27
CA ASN A 366 -13.26 9.27 5.55
C ASN A 366 -13.03 7.98 6.36
N LEU A 367 -11.90 7.86 7.07
CA LEU A 367 -11.63 6.70 7.95
C LEU A 367 -12.61 6.64 9.14
N ASN A 368 -12.96 7.79 9.70
CA ASN A 368 -13.85 7.89 10.85
C ASN A 368 -15.34 7.93 10.50
N ALA A 369 -15.72 7.86 9.22
CA ALA A 369 -17.13 7.92 8.80
C ALA A 369 -18.00 6.86 9.49
N ASN A 370 -17.44 5.68 9.81
CA ASN A 370 -18.12 4.61 10.55
C ASN A 370 -17.65 4.47 12.00
N ARG A 371 -16.94 5.48 12.51
CA ARG A 371 -16.38 5.54 13.87
C ARG A 371 -15.51 4.35 14.28
N LYS A 372 -14.96 3.59 13.31
CA LYS A 372 -14.13 2.40 13.54
C LYS A 372 -12.77 2.79 14.11
N ILE A 373 -12.73 3.08 15.41
CA ILE A 373 -11.59 3.73 16.03
C ILE A 373 -10.32 2.86 16.00
N ILE A 374 -10.48 1.55 16.15
CA ILE A 374 -9.38 0.58 16.10
C ILE A 374 -8.73 0.62 14.72
N LEU A 375 -9.56 0.64 13.67
CA LEU A 375 -9.07 0.71 12.30
C LEU A 375 -8.31 2.02 12.08
N THR A 376 -8.90 3.16 12.41
CA THR A 376 -8.25 4.47 12.23
C THR A 376 -6.93 4.54 13.01
N PHE A 377 -6.93 4.11 14.27
CA PHE A 377 -5.72 4.09 15.11
C PHE A 377 -4.62 3.20 14.52
N MET A 378 -4.94 1.93 14.23
CA MET A 378 -3.96 0.99 13.67
C MET A 378 -3.48 1.45 12.30
N PHE A 379 -4.34 2.04 11.48
CA PHE A 379 -3.98 2.56 10.16
C PHE A 379 -2.98 3.72 10.27
N LEU A 380 -3.26 4.69 11.13
CA LEU A 380 -2.36 5.83 11.35
C LEU A 380 -1.03 5.39 11.94
N LEU A 381 -1.04 4.51 12.94
CA LEU A 381 0.16 3.95 13.55
C LEU A 381 1.03 3.24 12.51
N CYS A 382 0.45 2.28 11.79
CA CYS A 382 1.19 1.47 10.81
C CYS A 382 1.67 2.29 9.61
N THR A 383 0.83 3.20 9.08
CA THR A 383 1.22 4.08 7.97
C THR A 383 2.34 5.03 8.39
N THR A 384 2.26 5.60 9.60
CA THR A 384 3.35 6.42 10.16
C THR A 384 4.63 5.62 10.24
N THR A 385 4.61 4.44 10.88
CA THR A 385 5.80 3.60 11.05
C THR A 385 6.43 3.17 9.72
N VAL A 386 5.65 2.86 8.69
CA VAL A 386 6.22 2.47 7.38
C VAL A 386 6.88 3.66 6.69
N LEU A 387 6.29 4.86 6.76
CA LEU A 387 6.69 5.99 5.91
C LEU A 387 7.76 6.88 6.54
N VAL A 388 7.69 7.17 7.85
CA VAL A 388 8.56 8.20 8.45
C VAL A 388 10.03 7.81 8.51
N PHE A 389 10.39 6.55 8.30
CA PHE A 389 11.79 6.10 8.31
C PHE A 389 12.42 6.04 6.91
N GLN A 390 11.70 6.49 5.88
CA GLN A 390 12.15 6.44 4.49
C GLN A 390 12.72 7.78 4.04
N LYS A 391 14.01 7.83 3.72
CA LYS A 391 14.65 9.04 3.20
C LYS A 391 14.13 9.41 1.80
N MET A 392 14.09 8.44 0.89
CA MET A 392 13.73 8.62 -0.52
C MET A 392 12.22 8.71 -0.72
N ILE A 393 11.76 9.71 -1.49
CA ILE A 393 10.35 9.82 -1.88
C ILE A 393 10.11 8.83 -3.03
N GLU A 394 9.45 7.73 -2.70
CA GLU A 394 9.14 6.68 -3.67
C GLU A 394 7.67 6.27 -3.55
N VAL A 395 6.95 6.40 -4.65
CA VAL A 395 5.49 6.19 -4.70
C VAL A 395 5.10 4.77 -4.31
N ARG A 396 6.00 3.80 -4.50
CA ARG A 396 5.80 2.39 -4.15
C ARG A 396 5.45 2.18 -2.68
N TYR A 397 6.01 2.97 -1.78
CA TYR A 397 5.71 2.87 -0.35
C TYR A 397 4.30 3.35 0.02
N PHE A 398 3.68 4.17 -0.83
CA PHE A 398 2.32 4.67 -0.65
C PHE A 398 1.23 3.68 -1.08
N LEU A 399 1.60 2.64 -1.85
CA LEU A 399 0.65 1.71 -2.45
C LEU A 399 -0.16 0.94 -1.41
N ILE A 400 0.48 0.27 -0.45
CA ILE A 400 -0.23 -0.54 0.55
C ILE A 400 -1.12 0.33 1.45
N PRO A 401 -0.63 1.43 2.05
CA PRO A 401 -1.48 2.34 2.82
C PRO A 401 -2.67 2.85 2.01
N TYR A 402 -2.48 3.25 0.75
CA TYR A 402 -3.57 3.76 -0.09
C TYR A 402 -4.59 2.68 -0.44
N VAL A 403 -4.13 1.49 -0.85
CA VAL A 403 -4.99 0.34 -1.15
C VAL A 403 -5.82 -0.03 0.08
N LEU A 404 -5.19 -0.12 1.25
CA LEU A 404 -5.91 -0.37 2.50
C LEU A 404 -6.91 0.75 2.79
N PHE A 405 -6.54 2.02 2.69
CA PHE A 405 -7.47 3.14 2.85
C PHE A 405 -8.69 2.99 1.92
N ARG A 406 -8.46 2.76 0.62
CA ARG A 406 -9.53 2.61 -0.37
C ARG A 406 -10.44 1.42 -0.11
N LEU A 407 -9.89 0.29 0.34
CA LEU A 407 -10.67 -0.90 0.68
C LEU A 407 -11.57 -0.70 1.90
N HIS A 408 -11.22 0.22 2.80
CA HIS A 408 -12.00 0.52 4.00
C HIS A 408 -13.05 1.61 3.80
N LEU A 409 -13.07 2.31 2.66
CA LEU A 409 -14.16 3.25 2.35
C LEU A 409 -15.48 2.51 2.23
N GLU A 410 -16.51 3.03 2.90
CA GLU A 410 -17.87 2.47 2.87
C GLU A 410 -18.85 3.46 2.24
N ASN A 411 -19.99 2.95 1.77
CA ASN A 411 -21.06 3.75 1.16
C ASN A 411 -20.58 4.65 0.03
N VAL A 412 -19.64 4.14 -0.77
CA VAL A 412 -19.06 4.87 -1.88
C VAL A 412 -20.12 5.12 -2.97
N LYS A 413 -20.34 6.40 -3.29
CA LYS A 413 -21.26 6.81 -4.35
C LYS A 413 -20.73 6.42 -5.73
N TRP A 414 -21.65 6.07 -6.63
CA TRP A 414 -21.35 5.75 -8.03
C TRP A 414 -20.65 6.87 -8.79
N SER A 415 -21.06 8.12 -8.58
CA SER A 415 -20.42 9.30 -9.16
C SER A 415 -18.93 9.35 -8.86
N ASN A 416 -18.56 9.07 -7.61
CA ASN A 416 -17.17 9.12 -7.16
C ASN A 416 -16.35 7.99 -7.78
N LEU A 417 -16.93 6.79 -7.92
CA LEU A 417 -16.29 5.66 -8.60
C LEU A 417 -16.06 5.93 -10.09
N LEU A 418 -17.02 6.57 -10.77
CA LEU A 418 -16.88 6.91 -12.18
C LEU A 418 -15.80 7.98 -12.38
N LEU A 419 -15.80 9.03 -11.55
CA LEU A 419 -14.76 10.08 -11.59
C LEU A 419 -13.36 9.52 -11.32
N GLU A 420 -13.24 8.63 -10.32
CA GLU A 420 -11.99 7.94 -10.03
C GLU A 420 -11.53 7.09 -11.21
N PHE A 421 -12.43 6.32 -11.82
CA PHE A 421 -12.13 5.49 -13.00
C PHE A 421 -11.63 6.33 -14.17
N CYS A 422 -12.35 7.39 -14.54
CA CYS A 422 -11.95 8.30 -15.61
C CYS A 422 -10.58 8.94 -15.31
N THR A 423 -10.33 9.31 -14.06
CA THR A 423 -9.04 9.86 -13.62
C THR A 423 -7.92 8.84 -13.81
N PHE A 424 -8.12 7.60 -13.35
CA PHE A 424 -7.11 6.54 -13.45
C PHE A 424 -6.85 6.13 -14.90
N CYS A 425 -7.89 5.99 -15.73
CA CYS A 425 -7.71 5.76 -17.16
C CYS A 425 -6.90 6.88 -17.82
N THR A 426 -7.22 8.14 -17.52
CA THR A 426 -6.51 9.29 -18.10
C THR A 426 -5.04 9.31 -17.67
N ILE A 427 -4.76 9.12 -16.38
CA ILE A 427 -3.37 9.09 -15.88
C ILE A 427 -2.61 7.89 -16.44
N ASN A 428 -3.21 6.70 -16.53
CA ASN A 428 -2.57 5.53 -17.12
C ASN A 428 -2.25 5.76 -18.60
N LEU A 429 -3.21 6.29 -19.38
CA LEU A 429 -2.99 6.62 -20.79
C LEU A 429 -1.84 7.62 -20.94
N ALA A 430 -1.82 8.69 -20.14
CA ALA A 430 -0.73 9.67 -20.14
C ALA A 430 0.61 9.03 -19.72
N THR A 431 0.62 8.19 -18.69
CA THR A 431 1.82 7.50 -18.20
C THR A 431 2.42 6.59 -19.26
N PHE A 432 1.61 5.73 -19.88
CA PHE A 432 2.09 4.84 -20.93
C PHE A 432 2.46 5.59 -22.20
N TYR A 433 1.72 6.64 -22.56
CA TYR A 433 2.11 7.51 -23.67
C TYR A 433 3.51 8.11 -23.45
N VAL A 434 3.78 8.68 -22.28
CA VAL A 434 5.10 9.23 -21.96
C VAL A 434 6.16 8.14 -21.90
N PHE A 435 5.86 6.98 -21.30
CA PHE A 435 6.77 5.83 -21.27
C PHE A 435 7.17 5.34 -22.67
N PHE A 436 6.24 5.31 -23.62
CA PHE A 436 6.52 4.83 -24.98
C PHE A 436 7.23 5.89 -25.84
N THR A 437 6.90 7.17 -25.66
CA THR A 437 7.36 8.25 -26.56
C THR A 437 8.58 9.01 -26.08
N LYS A 438 8.83 9.08 -24.77
CA LYS A 438 9.93 9.88 -24.21
C LYS A 438 11.14 9.00 -23.95
N ASP A 439 12.20 9.25 -24.70
CA ASP A 439 13.51 8.63 -24.51
C ASP A 439 14.41 9.49 -23.62
N ILE A 440 15.17 8.82 -22.76
CA ILE A 440 16.14 9.43 -21.86
C ILE A 440 17.50 8.74 -22.11
N TYR A 441 18.53 9.53 -22.38
CA TYR A 441 19.88 9.03 -22.65
C TYR A 441 20.79 9.28 -21.44
N TRP A 442 21.51 8.24 -21.02
CA TRP A 442 22.52 8.28 -19.97
C TRP A 442 23.82 7.68 -20.53
N SER A 443 24.97 8.23 -20.15
CA SER A 443 26.29 7.77 -20.62
C SER A 443 26.60 6.33 -20.22
N ASP A 444 26.00 5.86 -19.13
CA ASP A 444 26.31 4.57 -18.52
C ASP A 444 25.57 3.40 -19.18
N TYR A 445 24.64 3.68 -20.09
CA TYR A 445 23.81 2.68 -20.76
C TYR A 445 23.83 2.85 -22.27
N ASP A 446 24.09 1.75 -22.99
CA ASP A 446 24.09 1.71 -24.46
C ASP A 446 22.67 1.70 -25.07
N TYR A 447 21.63 1.81 -24.25
CA TYR A 447 20.23 1.76 -24.65
C TYR A 447 19.41 2.85 -23.96
N VAL A 448 18.30 3.23 -24.62
CA VAL A 448 17.40 4.28 -24.13
C VAL A 448 16.72 3.89 -22.83
N GLN A 449 16.72 4.83 -21.89
CA GLN A 449 15.98 4.74 -20.63
C GLN A 449 14.60 5.37 -20.79
N LYS A 450 13.64 4.94 -19.97
CA LYS A 450 12.25 5.42 -20.01
C LYS A 450 11.85 6.09 -18.71
N LEU A 451 10.88 7.01 -18.80
CA LEU A 451 10.31 7.70 -17.63
C LEU A 451 9.25 6.82 -16.94
N ILE A 452 9.40 6.60 -15.63
CA ILE A 452 8.51 5.78 -14.80
C ILE A 452 8.04 6.52 -13.54
N TRP A 453 7.26 5.82 -12.71
CA TRP A 453 6.67 6.32 -11.46
C TRP A 453 7.67 6.66 -10.36
#